data_AF-A0A2H0ZAG5-F1
#
_entry.id   AF-A0A2H0ZAG5-F1
#
_cell.length_a   1.000
_cell.length_b   1.000
_cell.length_c   1.000
_cell.angle_alpha   90.00
_cell.angle_beta   90.00
_cell.angle_gamma   90.00
#
_symmetry.space_group_name_H-M   'P 1'
#
loop_
_entity.id
_entity.type
_entity.pdbx_description
1 polymer ?
#
loop_
_entity_poly.entity_id
_entity_poly.type
_entity_poly.pdbx_seq_one_letter_code
_entity_poly.pdbx_strand_id
1 'polypeptide(L)'
;LVIVRDMWLTGFDVPCLHTLYIDKLMKRHTLMQAIARVNRVFLDKPGGLVVDYIGIGTALKEALAFYAGSGGKGDPAETQQKALEMLLEKIEVVRQMFHGFDYMRFFAVSTSERLSLILQTEEFVLAKEHGKDRFIKESTALSKLFALAVPHDDALDLSDEIAFFQSVRARLVKFEGDGETDGKKSYETAIRQIVNQSVASTEVVDIFDAAGVKKPDLSLLSEEFLQDVKEMAHKNLGVELLKKILNDEIRARLKFNITKGKNLLEMLEGSIKKYQNNLLSTAEIIEELITIAREIRSVDGLAEKLKLTKDEFAFYSALEINDSAVLELGDDALKSIAREIADKVRKNATIDWTMKESARAKLMVIVRRTLNKYGYPPDKRQKAVDTVMKQAEVLADYWVEAGEGAQ
;
A
#
# COMPACT_ATOMS: atom_id res chain seq x y z
N LEU A 1 -2.22 -22.84 16.79
CA LEU A 1 -2.15 -24.20 16.21
C LEU A 1 -2.53 -25.17 17.32
N VAL A 2 -3.46 -26.10 17.07
CA VAL A 2 -3.81 -27.14 18.05
C VAL A 2 -3.62 -28.50 17.39
N ILE A 3 -2.92 -29.40 18.07
CA ILE A 3 -2.65 -30.75 17.59
C ILE A 3 -3.66 -31.69 18.26
N VAL A 4 -4.45 -32.39 17.45
CA VAL A 4 -5.52 -33.28 17.91
C VAL A 4 -5.40 -34.64 17.22
N ARG A 5 -5.76 -35.72 17.94
CA ARG A 5 -5.78 -37.08 17.38
C ARG A 5 -7.16 -37.48 16.84
N ASP A 6 -8.18 -37.33 17.67
CA ASP A 6 -9.59 -37.69 17.37
C ASP A 6 -10.59 -36.72 18.00
N MET A 7 -10.19 -36.02 19.06
CA MET A 7 -11.00 -34.97 19.67
C MET A 7 -11.16 -33.80 18.69
N TRP A 8 -12.33 -33.15 18.75
CA TRP A 8 -12.69 -31.97 17.94
C TRP A 8 -12.92 -32.23 16.45
N LEU A 9 -12.77 -33.47 15.99
CA LEU A 9 -13.27 -33.90 14.67
C LEU A 9 -14.80 -34.01 14.66
N THR A 10 -15.41 -34.21 15.84
CA THR A 10 -16.86 -34.20 16.08
C THR A 10 -17.24 -33.23 17.19
N GLY A 11 -18.40 -32.58 17.07
CA GLY A 11 -18.99 -31.72 18.11
C GLY A 11 -18.35 -30.34 18.34
N PHE A 12 -17.13 -30.09 17.85
CA PHE A 12 -16.41 -28.81 18.04
C PHE A 12 -16.78 -27.78 16.97
N ASP A 13 -17.10 -26.55 17.38
CA ASP A 13 -17.73 -25.52 16.53
C ASP A 13 -16.93 -24.22 16.56
N VAL A 14 -16.14 -23.94 15.51
CA VAL A 14 -15.35 -22.72 15.42
C VAL A 14 -15.50 -22.13 14.01
N PRO A 15 -16.44 -21.19 13.78
CA PRO A 15 -16.70 -20.63 12.45
C PRO A 15 -15.47 -19.96 11.80
N CYS A 16 -14.62 -19.32 12.60
CA CYS A 16 -13.39 -18.67 12.14
C CYS A 16 -12.25 -19.64 11.77
N LEU A 17 -12.41 -20.94 12.03
CA LEU A 17 -11.38 -21.95 11.72
C LEU A 17 -11.23 -22.10 10.21
N HIS A 18 -10.09 -21.69 9.65
CA HIS A 18 -9.84 -21.69 8.21
C HIS A 18 -9.01 -22.88 7.72
N THR A 19 -7.99 -23.32 8.46
CA THR A 19 -6.99 -24.29 7.96
C THR A 19 -6.99 -25.58 8.78
N LEU A 20 -7.02 -26.74 8.11
CA LEU A 20 -6.89 -28.08 8.69
C LEU A 20 -5.66 -28.79 8.09
N TYR A 21 -4.72 -29.19 8.93
CA TYR A 21 -3.57 -30.01 8.54
C TYR A 21 -3.87 -31.47 8.87
N ILE A 22 -3.71 -32.37 7.89
CA ILE A 22 -4.03 -33.78 8.02
C ILE A 22 -2.76 -34.62 7.85
N ASP A 23 -2.35 -35.24 8.94
CA ASP A 23 -1.33 -36.29 9.00
C ASP A 23 -1.93 -37.56 9.63
N LYS A 24 -3.13 -37.93 9.18
CA LYS A 24 -3.83 -39.15 9.61
C LYS A 24 -4.66 -39.73 8.48
N LEU A 25 -4.55 -41.05 8.28
CA LEU A 25 -5.43 -41.78 7.37
C LEU A 25 -6.88 -41.76 7.88
N MET A 26 -7.68 -40.86 7.31
CA MET A 26 -9.11 -40.74 7.56
C MET A 26 -9.90 -41.23 6.35
N LYS A 27 -11.02 -41.92 6.58
CA LYS A 27 -11.85 -42.50 5.51
C LYS A 27 -13.31 -42.06 5.65
N ARG A 28 -13.98 -41.86 4.52
CA ARG A 28 -15.44 -41.66 4.41
C ARG A 28 -15.96 -40.56 5.35
N HIS A 29 -16.83 -40.91 6.29
CA HIS A 29 -17.55 -39.95 7.14
C HIS A 29 -16.64 -39.14 8.06
N THR A 30 -15.56 -39.73 8.58
CA THR A 30 -14.62 -39.02 9.47
C THR A 30 -13.88 -37.91 8.72
N LEU A 31 -13.52 -38.15 7.46
CA LEU A 31 -12.88 -37.16 6.59
C LEU A 31 -13.85 -36.01 6.29
N MET A 32 -15.08 -36.32 5.90
CA MET A 32 -16.10 -35.29 5.63
C MET A 32 -16.43 -34.46 6.87
N GLN A 33 -16.53 -35.08 8.03
CA GLN A 33 -16.77 -34.37 9.29
C GLN A 33 -15.64 -33.41 9.62
N ALA A 34 -14.38 -33.80 9.39
CA ALA A 34 -13.22 -32.95 9.61
C ALA A 34 -13.21 -31.75 8.63
N ILE A 35 -13.48 -31.99 7.35
CA ILE A 35 -13.49 -30.95 6.30
C ILE A 35 -14.64 -29.96 6.48
N ALA A 36 -15.82 -30.44 6.88
CA ALA A 36 -16.96 -29.57 7.17
C ALA A 36 -16.69 -28.57 8.31
N ARG A 37 -15.70 -28.83 9.19
CA ARG A 37 -15.32 -27.88 10.25
C ARG A 37 -14.63 -26.65 9.69
N VAL A 38 -13.75 -26.83 8.72
CA VAL A 38 -13.05 -25.71 8.07
C VAL A 38 -13.90 -25.03 7.00
N ASN A 39 -14.98 -25.65 6.52
CA ASN A 39 -15.89 -25.02 5.56
C ASN A 39 -17.03 -24.17 6.18
N ARG A 40 -16.80 -23.70 7.41
CA ARG A 40 -17.47 -22.59 8.12
C ARG A 40 -17.61 -21.30 7.30
N VAL A 41 -18.82 -20.87 6.90
CA VAL A 41 -19.04 -19.48 6.46
C VAL A 41 -18.80 -18.54 7.65
N PHE A 42 -17.86 -17.61 7.50
CA PHE A 42 -17.50 -16.66 8.56
C PHE A 42 -16.86 -15.41 7.94
N LEU A 43 -17.55 -14.26 8.01
CA LEU A 43 -17.08 -12.98 7.45
C LEU A 43 -16.53 -13.13 6.02
N ASP A 44 -15.35 -12.59 5.73
CA ASP A 44 -14.69 -12.59 4.41
C ASP A 44 -13.96 -13.89 4.08
N LYS A 45 -14.26 -14.98 4.80
CA LYS A 45 -13.60 -16.27 4.60
C LYS A 45 -14.07 -16.92 3.29
N PRO A 46 -13.19 -17.16 2.30
CA PRO A 46 -13.54 -17.81 1.03
C PRO A 46 -14.08 -19.23 1.18
N GLY A 47 -13.58 -19.95 2.18
CA GLY A 47 -13.75 -21.40 2.33
C GLY A 47 -12.75 -21.97 3.32
N GLY A 48 -12.71 -23.30 3.45
CA GLY A 48 -11.74 -24.02 4.27
C GLY A 48 -10.55 -24.52 3.47
N LEU A 49 -9.34 -24.32 3.98
CA LEU A 49 -8.11 -24.90 3.44
C LEU A 49 -7.80 -26.22 4.14
N VAL A 50 -7.61 -27.29 3.37
CA VAL A 50 -7.19 -28.60 3.86
C VAL A 50 -5.80 -28.90 3.30
N VAL A 51 -4.82 -29.06 4.18
CA VAL A 51 -3.44 -29.40 3.85
C VAL A 51 -3.22 -30.86 4.21
N ASP A 52 -2.93 -31.68 3.21
CA ASP A 52 -2.80 -33.13 3.34
C ASP A 52 -1.35 -33.57 3.14
N TYR A 53 -0.80 -34.30 4.11
CA TYR A 53 0.57 -34.82 4.08
C TYR A 53 0.67 -36.29 3.66
N ILE A 54 -0.47 -37.01 3.56
CA ILE A 54 -0.51 -38.46 3.35
C ILE A 54 -1.04 -38.84 1.95
N GLY A 55 -1.74 -37.94 1.26
CA GLY A 55 -2.30 -38.20 -0.08
C GLY A 55 -3.72 -38.78 -0.02
N ILE A 56 -4.58 -38.25 0.84
CA ILE A 56 -6.01 -38.58 0.97
C ILE A 56 -6.87 -38.02 -0.17
N GLY A 57 -6.30 -37.35 -1.18
CA GLY A 57 -7.03 -36.73 -2.29
C GLY A 57 -8.01 -37.67 -3.00
N THR A 58 -7.65 -38.96 -3.15
CA THR A 58 -8.55 -39.99 -3.71
C THR A 58 -9.72 -40.31 -2.77
N ALA A 59 -9.44 -40.51 -1.48
CA ALA A 59 -10.47 -40.72 -0.46
C ALA A 59 -11.39 -39.50 -0.28
N LEU A 60 -10.88 -38.30 -0.51
CA LEU A 60 -11.64 -37.06 -0.51
C LEU A 60 -12.58 -36.99 -1.72
N LYS A 61 -12.07 -37.29 -2.93
CA LYS A 61 -12.86 -37.32 -4.16
C LYS A 61 -14.02 -38.33 -4.05
N GLU A 62 -13.75 -39.53 -3.53
CA GLU A 62 -14.76 -40.54 -3.24
C GLU A 62 -15.82 -40.06 -2.23
N ALA A 63 -15.37 -39.39 -1.16
CA ALA A 63 -16.27 -38.90 -0.11
C ALA A 63 -17.15 -37.72 -0.56
N LEU A 64 -16.63 -36.83 -1.40
CA LEU A 64 -17.37 -35.71 -2.00
C LEU A 64 -18.39 -36.21 -3.03
N ALA A 65 -18.02 -37.18 -3.87
CA ALA A 65 -18.91 -37.76 -4.87
C ALA A 65 -20.16 -38.41 -4.25
N PHE A 66 -20.01 -39.07 -3.09
CA PHE A 66 -21.11 -39.66 -2.33
C PHE A 66 -22.13 -38.61 -1.83
N TYR A 67 -21.67 -37.41 -1.47
CA TYR A 67 -22.53 -36.32 -0.99
C TYR A 67 -23.15 -35.48 -2.12
N ALA A 68 -22.44 -35.30 -3.24
CA ALA A 68 -22.97 -34.65 -4.44
C ALA A 68 -24.19 -35.40 -5.01
N GLY A 69 -24.17 -36.74 -4.98
CA GLY A 69 -25.32 -37.58 -5.32
C GLY A 69 -26.52 -37.49 -4.36
N SER A 70 -26.36 -36.85 -3.19
CA SER A 70 -27.36 -36.80 -2.13
C SER A 70 -28.09 -35.45 -2.00
N GLY A 71 -27.92 -34.52 -2.96
CA GLY A 71 -28.71 -33.28 -3.02
C GLY A 71 -27.98 -31.97 -2.65
N GLY A 72 -26.66 -31.92 -2.73
CA GLY A 72 -25.92 -30.65 -2.69
C GLY A 72 -26.14 -29.85 -3.97
N LYS A 73 -26.65 -28.61 -3.88
CA LYS A 73 -26.80 -27.73 -5.05
C LYS A 73 -25.42 -27.29 -5.55
N GLY A 74 -24.97 -27.89 -6.64
CA GLY A 74 -23.77 -27.54 -7.38
C GLY A 74 -22.87 -28.76 -7.57
N ASP A 75 -22.54 -29.09 -8.81
CA ASP A 75 -21.56 -30.13 -9.13
C ASP A 75 -20.14 -29.55 -8.96
N PRO A 76 -19.37 -30.00 -7.95
CA PRO A 76 -18.01 -29.51 -7.73
C PRO A 76 -17.08 -29.79 -8.92
N ALA A 77 -17.33 -30.89 -9.66
CA ALA A 77 -16.53 -31.24 -10.83
C ALA A 77 -16.78 -30.28 -12.00
N GLU A 78 -18.03 -29.87 -12.22
CA GLU A 78 -18.40 -28.90 -13.26
C GLU A 78 -17.82 -27.50 -12.95
N THR A 79 -17.71 -27.15 -11.67
CA THR A 79 -17.11 -25.89 -11.22
C THR A 79 -15.59 -25.89 -11.42
N GLN A 80 -14.92 -27.02 -11.19
CA GLN A 80 -13.48 -27.17 -11.39
C GLN A 80 -13.08 -27.14 -12.87
N GLN A 81 -13.84 -27.81 -13.74
CA GLN A 81 -13.58 -27.82 -15.19
C GLN A 81 -13.70 -26.40 -15.78
N LYS A 82 -14.76 -25.68 -15.40
CA LYS A 82 -14.97 -24.27 -15.80
C LYS A 82 -13.87 -23.35 -15.24
N ALA A 83 -13.41 -23.59 -14.01
CA ALA A 83 -12.30 -22.83 -13.43
C ALA A 83 -10.99 -23.07 -14.20
N LEU A 84 -10.74 -24.29 -14.67
CA LEU A 84 -9.58 -24.61 -15.52
C LEU A 84 -9.67 -23.92 -16.89
N GLU A 85 -10.82 -23.97 -17.56
CA GLU A 85 -11.02 -23.28 -18.84
C GLU A 85 -10.73 -21.78 -18.72
N MET A 86 -11.27 -21.16 -17.66
CA MET A 86 -11.01 -19.75 -17.35
C MET A 86 -9.55 -19.49 -16.97
N LEU A 87 -8.89 -20.42 -16.27
CA LEU A 87 -7.46 -20.33 -15.93
C LEU A 87 -6.60 -20.30 -17.20
N LEU A 88 -6.87 -21.20 -18.15
CA LEU A 88 -6.17 -21.29 -19.42
C LEU A 88 -6.37 -20.03 -20.27
N GLU A 89 -7.59 -19.49 -20.32
CA GLU A 89 -7.83 -18.22 -21.00
C GLU A 89 -7.03 -17.08 -20.35
N LYS A 90 -7.03 -17.01 -19.00
CA LYS A 90 -6.37 -15.92 -18.28
C LYS A 90 -4.85 -16.01 -18.31
N ILE A 91 -4.27 -17.21 -18.30
CA ILE A 91 -2.83 -17.33 -18.45
C ILE A 91 -2.38 -16.86 -19.83
N GLU A 92 -3.15 -17.14 -20.89
CA GLU A 92 -2.87 -16.59 -22.22
C GLU A 92 -2.92 -15.06 -22.26
N VAL A 93 -3.91 -14.45 -21.60
CA VAL A 93 -3.99 -12.98 -21.49
C VAL A 93 -2.73 -12.42 -20.81
N VAL A 94 -2.29 -13.03 -19.72
CA VAL A 94 -1.07 -12.60 -19.00
C VAL A 94 0.17 -12.82 -19.87
N ARG A 95 0.29 -13.96 -20.56
CA ARG A 95 1.38 -14.25 -21.52
C ARG A 95 1.45 -13.21 -22.64
N GLN A 96 0.31 -12.83 -23.21
CA GLN A 96 0.23 -11.80 -24.25
C GLN A 96 0.71 -10.43 -23.75
N MET A 97 0.54 -10.13 -22.46
CA MET A 97 1.11 -8.92 -21.87
C MET A 97 2.64 -8.89 -21.92
N PHE A 98 3.31 -10.03 -22.10
CA PHE A 98 4.76 -10.14 -22.26
C PHE A 98 5.21 -10.30 -23.71
N HIS A 99 4.33 -10.12 -24.71
CA HIS A 99 4.73 -10.18 -26.12
C HIS A 99 5.91 -9.24 -26.41
N GLY A 100 7.02 -9.79 -26.91
CA GLY A 100 8.28 -9.07 -27.15
C GLY A 100 9.29 -9.13 -26.00
N PHE A 101 8.97 -9.79 -24.89
CA PHE A 101 9.84 -10.00 -23.74
C PHE A 101 9.82 -11.47 -23.30
N ASP A 102 10.99 -12.11 -23.31
CA ASP A 102 11.13 -13.53 -22.94
C ASP A 102 11.34 -13.69 -21.42
N TYR A 103 10.23 -13.73 -20.68
CA TYR A 103 10.25 -13.99 -19.24
C TYR A 103 10.51 -15.47 -18.90
N MET A 104 10.39 -16.40 -19.87
CA MET A 104 10.61 -17.84 -19.63
C MET A 104 12.07 -18.15 -19.29
N ARG A 105 12.99 -17.25 -19.65
CA ARG A 105 14.40 -17.30 -19.21
C ARG A 105 14.53 -17.39 -17.69
N PHE A 106 13.55 -16.94 -16.92
CA PHE A 106 13.55 -17.00 -15.46
C PHE A 106 13.79 -18.42 -14.92
N PHE A 107 13.18 -19.40 -15.60
CA PHE A 107 13.23 -20.80 -15.19
C PHE A 107 14.57 -21.47 -15.57
N ALA A 108 15.33 -20.88 -16.50
CA ALA A 108 16.59 -21.42 -16.99
C ALA A 108 17.85 -20.79 -16.34
N VAL A 109 17.74 -19.59 -15.76
CA VAL A 109 18.88 -18.84 -15.21
C VAL A 109 19.17 -19.14 -13.74
N SER A 110 20.42 -18.85 -13.33
CA SER A 110 20.89 -19.01 -11.95
C SER A 110 20.20 -18.02 -10.99
N THR A 111 20.18 -18.34 -9.69
CA THR A 111 19.53 -17.51 -8.66
C THR A 111 20.01 -16.05 -8.65
N SER A 112 21.29 -15.80 -8.96
CA SER A 112 21.85 -14.44 -9.02
C SER A 112 21.28 -13.60 -10.17
N GLU A 113 20.90 -14.23 -11.28
CA GLU A 113 20.36 -13.56 -12.47
C GLU A 113 18.83 -13.43 -12.42
N ARG A 114 18.14 -14.28 -11.65
CA ARG A 114 16.68 -14.25 -11.47
C ARG A 114 16.18 -12.88 -11.01
N LEU A 115 16.90 -12.23 -10.08
CA LEU A 115 16.53 -10.89 -9.61
C LEU A 115 16.59 -9.85 -10.73
N SER A 116 17.65 -9.89 -11.56
CA SER A 116 17.77 -8.99 -12.71
C SER A 116 16.65 -9.19 -13.71
N LEU A 117 16.25 -10.44 -13.96
CA LEU A 117 15.16 -10.71 -14.87
C LEU A 117 13.81 -10.22 -14.31
N ILE A 118 13.55 -10.38 -13.01
CA ILE A 118 12.37 -9.81 -12.37
C ILE A 118 12.31 -8.28 -12.57
N LEU A 119 13.43 -7.57 -12.37
CA LEU A 119 13.50 -6.12 -12.59
C LEU A 119 13.25 -5.74 -14.06
N GLN A 120 13.80 -6.50 -15.01
CA GLN A 120 13.52 -6.31 -16.44
C GLN A 120 12.05 -6.56 -16.78
N THR A 121 11.43 -7.59 -16.18
CA THR A 121 10.01 -7.88 -16.33
C THR A 121 9.15 -6.75 -15.79
N GLU A 122 9.48 -6.19 -14.62
CA GLU A 122 8.78 -5.06 -14.03
C GLU A 122 8.87 -3.82 -14.93
N GLU A 123 10.08 -3.48 -15.38
CA GLU A 123 10.33 -2.37 -16.30
C GLU A 123 9.50 -2.52 -17.59
N PHE A 124 9.44 -3.75 -18.14
CA PHE A 124 8.65 -4.04 -19.33
C PHE A 124 7.14 -3.87 -19.11
N VAL A 125 6.62 -4.29 -17.95
CA VAL A 125 5.21 -4.11 -17.58
C VAL A 125 4.88 -2.63 -17.39
N LEU A 126 5.77 -1.89 -16.73
CA LEU A 126 5.58 -0.46 -16.46
C LEU A 126 5.69 0.41 -17.71
N ALA A 127 6.45 -0.03 -18.72
CA ALA A 127 6.58 0.69 -19.99
C ALA A 127 5.30 0.66 -20.85
N LYS A 128 4.35 -0.25 -20.57
CA LYS A 128 3.10 -0.36 -21.34
C LYS A 128 2.02 0.56 -20.80
N GLU A 129 1.21 1.11 -21.70
CA GLU A 129 0.04 1.91 -21.34
C GLU A 129 -0.92 1.09 -20.48
N HIS A 130 -1.25 1.61 -19.28
CA HIS A 130 -2.01 0.91 -18.24
C HIS A 130 -1.47 -0.49 -17.89
N GLY A 131 -0.19 -0.77 -18.17
CA GLY A 131 0.41 -2.10 -18.06
C GLY A 131 0.40 -2.62 -16.63
N LYS A 132 0.72 -1.74 -15.66
CA LYS A 132 0.69 -2.05 -14.22
C LYS A 132 -0.69 -2.49 -13.74
N ASP A 133 -1.70 -1.64 -13.94
CA ASP A 133 -3.07 -1.87 -13.46
C ASP A 133 -3.68 -3.12 -14.10
N ARG A 134 -3.47 -3.27 -15.42
CA ARG A 134 -3.91 -4.45 -16.15
C ARG A 134 -3.21 -5.71 -15.63
N PHE A 135 -1.90 -5.67 -15.42
CA PHE A 135 -1.14 -6.84 -14.96
C PHE A 135 -1.57 -7.25 -13.55
N ILE A 136 -1.72 -6.29 -12.62
CA ILE A 136 -2.19 -6.56 -11.27
C ILE A 136 -3.58 -7.19 -11.30
N LYS A 137 -4.50 -6.65 -12.11
CA LYS A 137 -5.86 -7.18 -12.26
C LYS A 137 -5.88 -8.61 -12.79
N GLU A 138 -5.21 -8.85 -13.92
CA GLU A 138 -5.20 -10.16 -14.58
C GLU A 138 -4.44 -11.20 -13.74
N SER A 139 -3.28 -10.87 -13.16
CA SER A 139 -2.53 -11.75 -12.25
C SER A 139 -3.32 -12.08 -10.97
N THR A 140 -4.13 -11.15 -10.46
CA THR A 140 -5.04 -11.41 -9.33
C THR A 140 -6.15 -12.39 -9.71
N ALA A 141 -6.77 -12.20 -10.87
CA ALA A 141 -7.78 -13.12 -11.38
C ALA A 141 -7.20 -14.52 -11.62
N LEU A 142 -6.02 -14.60 -12.25
CA LEU A 142 -5.28 -15.83 -12.49
C LEU A 142 -5.02 -16.60 -11.19
N SER A 143 -4.56 -15.90 -10.16
CA SER A 143 -4.29 -16.50 -8.84
C SER A 143 -5.56 -17.09 -8.20
N LYS A 144 -6.70 -16.40 -8.32
CA LYS A 144 -7.98 -16.89 -7.81
C LYS A 144 -8.47 -18.12 -8.57
N LEU A 145 -8.36 -18.10 -9.90
CA LEU A 145 -8.74 -19.23 -10.75
C LEU A 145 -7.87 -20.46 -10.48
N PHE A 146 -6.57 -20.26 -10.27
CA PHE A 146 -5.65 -21.34 -9.93
C PHE A 146 -6.06 -22.02 -8.62
N ALA A 147 -6.38 -21.24 -7.58
CA ALA A 147 -6.86 -21.79 -6.31
C ALA A 147 -8.18 -22.59 -6.43
N LEU A 148 -9.00 -22.30 -7.45
CA LEU A 148 -10.25 -23.02 -7.74
C LEU A 148 -10.04 -24.23 -8.65
N ALA A 149 -9.01 -24.22 -9.49
CA ALA A 149 -8.71 -25.29 -10.43
C ALA A 149 -7.87 -26.42 -9.81
N VAL A 150 -7.01 -26.12 -8.82
CA VAL A 150 -6.26 -27.12 -8.05
C VAL A 150 -7.24 -28.07 -7.34
N PRO A 151 -7.04 -29.41 -7.41
CA PRO A 151 -5.79 -30.10 -7.77
C PRO A 151 -5.74 -30.67 -9.20
N HIS A 152 -6.34 -30.03 -10.21
CA HIS A 152 -6.26 -30.53 -11.59
C HIS A 152 -4.81 -30.56 -12.11
N ASP A 153 -4.40 -31.65 -12.75
CA ASP A 153 -3.02 -31.85 -13.24
C ASP A 153 -2.57 -30.71 -14.17
N ASP A 154 -3.39 -30.37 -15.18
CA ASP A 154 -3.12 -29.22 -16.07
C ASP A 154 -2.95 -27.88 -15.34
N ALA A 155 -3.61 -27.70 -14.18
CA ALA A 155 -3.40 -26.49 -13.38
C ALA A 155 -2.05 -26.56 -12.65
N LEU A 156 -1.68 -27.72 -12.11
CA LEU A 156 -0.39 -27.93 -11.44
C LEU A 156 0.80 -27.72 -12.38
N ASP A 157 0.68 -28.08 -13.66
CA ASP A 157 1.72 -27.84 -14.68
C ASP A 157 2.00 -26.34 -14.90
N LEU A 158 1.03 -25.47 -14.60
CA LEU A 158 1.16 -24.01 -14.70
C LEU A 158 1.62 -23.35 -13.39
N SER A 159 1.82 -24.12 -12.32
CA SER A 159 2.09 -23.59 -10.98
C SER A 159 3.32 -22.69 -10.92
N ASP A 160 4.44 -23.10 -11.53
CA ASP A 160 5.70 -22.35 -11.57
C ASP A 160 5.56 -21.00 -12.29
N GLU A 161 4.83 -20.99 -13.40
CA GLU A 161 4.58 -19.78 -14.18
C GLU A 161 3.66 -18.80 -13.43
N ILE A 162 2.61 -19.32 -12.81
CA ILE A 162 1.70 -18.53 -11.98
C ILE A 162 2.45 -17.96 -10.77
N ALA A 163 3.37 -18.73 -10.19
CA ALA A 163 4.25 -18.28 -9.11
C ALA A 163 5.09 -17.08 -9.51
N PHE A 164 5.69 -17.14 -10.70
CA PHE A 164 6.48 -16.06 -11.23
C PHE A 164 5.65 -14.79 -11.38
N PHE A 165 4.46 -14.88 -12.01
CA PHE A 165 3.57 -13.71 -12.15
C PHE A 165 3.08 -13.16 -10.80
N GLN A 166 2.89 -14.01 -9.80
CA GLN A 166 2.57 -13.58 -8.44
C GLN A 166 3.74 -12.83 -7.80
N SER A 167 4.98 -13.28 -8.00
CA SER A 167 6.17 -12.61 -7.46
C SER A 167 6.35 -11.20 -8.03
N VAL A 168 6.18 -11.05 -9.35
CA VAL A 168 6.23 -9.76 -10.04
C VAL A 168 5.07 -8.86 -9.58
N ARG A 169 3.86 -9.41 -9.45
CA ARG A 169 2.70 -8.66 -8.93
C ARG A 169 2.94 -8.16 -7.50
N ALA A 170 3.42 -9.04 -6.62
CA ALA A 170 3.65 -8.71 -5.22
C ALA A 170 4.65 -7.55 -5.08
N ARG A 171 5.67 -7.52 -5.94
CA ARG A 171 6.62 -6.40 -5.99
C ARG A 171 5.96 -5.13 -6.53
N LEU A 172 5.26 -5.19 -7.66
CA LEU A 172 4.52 -4.05 -8.24
C LEU A 172 3.50 -3.42 -7.27
N VAL A 173 2.82 -4.23 -6.46
CA VAL A 173 1.85 -3.75 -5.45
C VAL A 173 2.56 -3.11 -4.24
N LYS A 174 3.72 -3.62 -3.81
CA LYS A 174 4.52 -3.01 -2.72
C LYS A 174 5.03 -1.59 -3.04
N PHE A 175 5.02 -1.17 -4.31
CA PHE A 175 5.29 0.21 -4.68
C PHE A 175 4.17 1.19 -4.28
N GLU A 176 2.94 0.73 -4.02
CA GLU A 176 1.77 1.62 -3.75
C GLU A 176 1.53 1.97 -2.28
N GLY A 177 2.27 1.36 -1.35
CA GLY A 177 2.34 1.80 0.05
C GLY A 177 2.11 0.71 1.10
N ASP A 178 2.60 0.96 2.32
CA ASP A 178 2.37 0.19 3.56
C ASP A 178 0.92 0.33 4.10
N GLY A 179 -0.04 0.53 3.20
CA GLY A 179 -1.46 0.53 3.54
C GLY A 179 -1.91 -0.87 3.89
N GLU A 180 -1.90 -1.18 5.19
CA GLU A 180 -2.72 -2.16 5.92
C GLU A 180 -3.56 -3.07 5.01
N THR A 181 -2.90 -3.97 4.28
CA THR A 181 -3.57 -4.96 3.44
C THR A 181 -3.88 -6.19 4.28
N ASP A 182 -4.42 -5.98 5.48
CA ASP A 182 -4.61 -7.04 6.46
C ASP A 182 -5.72 -8.05 6.05
N GLY A 183 -6.57 -7.69 5.08
CA GLY A 183 -7.56 -8.59 4.50
C GLY A 183 -7.11 -9.43 3.29
N LYS A 184 -6.05 -9.05 2.56
CA LYS A 184 -5.64 -9.72 1.30
C LYS A 184 -4.53 -10.76 1.45
N LYS A 185 -3.88 -10.84 2.62
CA LYS A 185 -2.80 -11.82 2.92
C LYS A 185 -3.27 -13.28 2.87
N SER A 186 -4.56 -13.57 3.08
CA SER A 186 -5.06 -14.95 3.22
C SER A 186 -4.95 -15.78 1.93
N TYR A 187 -5.42 -15.24 0.79
CA TYR A 187 -5.38 -15.96 -0.48
C TYR A 187 -3.95 -16.12 -1.00
N GLU A 188 -3.13 -15.08 -0.88
CA GLU A 188 -1.76 -15.12 -1.39
C GLU A 188 -0.88 -16.07 -0.59
N THR A 189 -1.10 -16.21 0.73
CA THR A 189 -0.34 -17.15 1.58
C THR A 189 -0.72 -18.61 1.30
N ALA A 190 -2.02 -18.90 1.12
CA ALA A 190 -2.49 -20.25 0.78
C ALA A 190 -1.99 -20.70 -0.60
N ILE A 191 -1.97 -19.80 -1.58
CA ILE A 191 -1.46 -20.12 -2.93
C ILE A 191 0.07 -20.24 -2.92
N ARG A 192 0.79 -19.36 -2.21
CA ARG A 192 2.24 -19.48 -2.00
C ARG A 192 2.61 -20.82 -1.38
N GLN A 193 1.84 -21.34 -0.42
CA GLN A 193 2.09 -22.65 0.18
C GLN A 193 1.91 -23.82 -0.79
N ILE A 194 0.96 -23.74 -1.72
CA ILE A 194 0.76 -24.75 -2.79
C ILE A 194 1.93 -24.71 -3.80
N VAL A 195 2.47 -23.52 -4.05
CA VAL A 195 3.50 -23.23 -5.06
C VAL A 195 4.94 -23.33 -4.51
N ASN A 196 5.09 -23.52 -3.20
CA ASN A 196 6.38 -23.46 -2.50
C ASN A 196 7.37 -24.61 -2.82
N GLN A 197 7.06 -25.57 -3.70
CA GLN A 197 8.05 -26.55 -4.15
C GLN A 197 9.05 -26.00 -5.19
N SER A 198 8.75 -24.87 -5.86
CA SER A 198 9.60 -24.31 -6.92
C SER A 198 10.14 -22.90 -6.66
N VAL A 199 9.53 -22.12 -5.74
CA VAL A 199 9.91 -20.71 -5.47
C VAL A 199 10.49 -20.49 -4.06
N ALA A 200 10.96 -21.55 -3.41
CA ALA A 200 11.42 -21.54 -2.01
C ALA A 200 12.65 -20.66 -1.70
N SER A 201 13.25 -19.95 -2.66
CA SER A 201 14.50 -19.22 -2.44
C SER A 201 14.50 -17.74 -2.82
N THR A 202 13.34 -17.15 -3.13
CA THR A 202 13.29 -15.71 -3.45
C THR A 202 12.58 -14.97 -2.31
N GLU A 203 13.32 -14.73 -1.22
CA GLU A 203 12.90 -13.70 -0.25
C GLU A 203 12.54 -12.44 -1.04
N VAL A 204 11.41 -11.83 -0.69
CA VAL A 204 10.94 -10.62 -1.37
C VAL A 204 11.90 -9.49 -0.96
N VAL A 205 12.96 -9.31 -1.74
CA VAL A 205 14.02 -8.31 -1.54
C VAL A 205 13.38 -6.91 -1.49
N ASP A 206 13.76 -6.11 -0.48
CA ASP A 206 13.31 -4.73 -0.31
C ASP A 206 13.74 -3.89 -1.51
N ILE A 207 12.91 -2.90 -1.87
CA ILE A 207 13.04 -2.04 -3.06
C ILE A 207 14.38 -1.30 -3.06
N PHE A 208 14.84 -0.94 -1.86
CA PHE A 208 16.12 -0.29 -1.61
C PHE A 208 17.28 -1.22 -1.94
N ASP A 209 17.23 -2.48 -1.49
CA ASP A 209 18.27 -3.48 -1.78
C ASP A 209 18.28 -3.87 -3.27
N ALA A 210 17.11 -3.96 -3.91
CA ALA A 210 16.98 -4.27 -5.33
C ALA A 210 17.48 -3.15 -6.26
N ALA A 211 17.43 -1.90 -5.79
CA ALA A 211 18.01 -0.74 -6.47
C ALA A 211 19.48 -0.47 -6.09
N GLY A 212 20.07 -1.26 -5.17
CA GLY A 212 21.45 -1.07 -4.68
C GLY A 212 21.61 0.06 -3.65
N VAL A 213 20.50 0.57 -3.11
CA VAL A 213 20.45 1.72 -2.18
C VAL A 213 20.33 1.20 -0.75
N LYS A 214 21.32 1.46 0.11
CA LYS A 214 21.16 1.25 1.57
C LYS A 214 20.32 2.39 2.15
N LYS A 215 19.39 2.09 3.07
CA LYS A 215 18.61 3.12 3.80
C LYS A 215 19.48 3.84 4.84
N PRO A 216 19.69 5.17 4.70
CA PRO A 216 19.75 6.03 5.89
C PRO A 216 18.68 7.13 5.83
N ASP A 217 17.95 7.26 6.94
CA ASP A 217 16.70 8.00 7.15
C ASP A 217 16.71 9.53 6.94
N LEU A 218 17.74 10.12 6.31
CA LEU A 218 17.78 11.56 5.96
C LEU A 218 18.40 11.86 4.58
N SER A 219 18.82 10.84 3.82
CA SER A 219 19.56 11.01 2.55
C SER A 219 18.72 10.78 1.28
N LEU A 220 17.43 10.45 1.43
CA LEU A 220 16.55 9.99 0.33
C LEU A 220 16.09 11.09 -0.64
N LEU A 221 16.36 12.37 -0.33
CA LEU A 221 16.16 13.52 -1.24
C LEU A 221 17.45 14.32 -1.43
N SER A 222 18.61 13.69 -1.16
CA SER A 222 19.92 14.30 -1.46
C SER A 222 20.10 14.49 -2.96
N GLU A 223 20.87 15.50 -3.39
CA GLU A 223 21.15 15.69 -4.82
C GLU A 223 21.89 14.48 -5.42
N GLU A 224 22.74 13.81 -4.64
CA GLU A 224 23.42 12.57 -5.05
C GLU A 224 22.39 11.48 -5.38
N PHE A 225 21.45 11.20 -4.47
CA PHE A 225 20.41 10.21 -4.71
C PHE A 225 19.50 10.57 -5.89
N LEU A 226 19.09 11.83 -6.01
CA LEU A 226 18.23 12.28 -7.12
C LEU A 226 18.94 12.11 -8.47
N GLN A 227 20.26 12.33 -8.50
CA GLN A 227 21.08 12.08 -9.69
C GLN A 227 21.20 10.59 -9.98
N ASP A 228 21.43 9.75 -8.96
CA ASP A 228 21.48 8.29 -9.12
C ASP A 228 20.18 7.75 -9.72
N VAL A 229 19.02 8.21 -9.22
CA VAL A 229 17.71 7.79 -9.74
C VAL A 229 17.49 8.23 -11.19
N LYS A 230 17.99 9.42 -11.55
CA LYS A 230 17.94 9.92 -12.93
C LYS A 230 18.78 9.08 -13.89
N GLU A 231 19.89 8.53 -13.41
CA GLU A 231 20.82 7.71 -14.20
C GLU A 231 20.51 6.20 -14.16
N MET A 232 19.48 5.78 -13.41
CA MET A 232 19.06 4.37 -13.34
C MET A 232 18.79 3.77 -14.72
N ALA A 233 19.27 2.54 -14.92
CA ALA A 233 19.04 1.77 -16.14
C ALA A 233 17.54 1.47 -16.35
N HIS A 234 16.82 1.15 -15.27
CA HIS A 234 15.38 0.90 -15.27
C HIS A 234 14.63 2.18 -14.88
N LYS A 235 14.34 3.01 -15.88
CA LYS A 235 13.78 4.35 -15.65
C LYS A 235 12.35 4.32 -15.12
N ASN A 236 11.53 3.38 -15.58
CA ASN A 236 10.15 3.26 -15.10
C ASN A 236 10.12 2.80 -13.63
N LEU A 237 11.05 1.94 -13.22
CA LEU A 237 11.28 1.64 -11.80
C LEU A 237 11.70 2.87 -11.00
N GLY A 238 12.59 3.71 -11.56
CA GLY A 238 12.99 4.98 -10.94
C GLY A 238 11.81 5.93 -10.68
N VAL A 239 10.86 6.02 -11.63
CA VAL A 239 9.61 6.80 -11.46
C VAL A 239 8.77 6.27 -10.30
N GLU A 240 8.53 4.96 -10.22
CA GLU A 240 7.75 4.37 -9.12
C GLU A 240 8.46 4.55 -7.76
N LEU A 241 9.80 4.47 -7.73
CA LEU A 241 10.60 4.74 -6.54
C LEU A 241 10.43 6.19 -6.05
N LEU A 242 10.64 7.18 -6.94
CA LEU A 242 10.48 8.60 -6.59
C LEU A 242 9.06 8.90 -6.16
N LYS A 243 8.06 8.39 -6.88
CA LYS A 243 6.65 8.54 -6.53
C LYS A 243 6.37 8.04 -5.11
N LYS A 244 6.89 6.87 -4.73
CA LYS A 244 6.73 6.31 -3.40
C LYS A 244 7.38 7.19 -2.34
N ILE A 245 8.67 7.51 -2.51
CA ILE A 245 9.43 8.33 -1.57
C ILE A 245 8.75 9.69 -1.38
N LEU A 246 8.41 10.37 -2.47
CA LEU A 246 7.76 11.68 -2.40
C LEU A 246 6.39 11.61 -1.72
N ASN A 247 5.58 10.61 -2.04
CA ASN A 247 4.28 10.43 -1.38
C ASN A 247 4.45 10.19 0.13
N ASP A 248 5.42 9.36 0.55
CA ASP A 248 5.66 9.07 1.96
C ASP A 248 6.19 10.31 2.71
N GLU A 249 7.13 11.04 2.10
CA GLU A 249 7.67 12.30 2.63
C GLU A 249 6.59 13.40 2.72
N ILE A 250 5.72 13.53 1.72
CA ILE A 250 4.60 14.47 1.72
C ILE A 250 3.56 14.08 2.78
N ARG A 251 3.22 12.79 2.90
CA ARG A 251 2.29 12.29 3.94
C ARG A 251 2.82 12.51 5.34
N ALA A 252 4.11 12.25 5.56
CA ALA A 252 4.75 12.54 6.84
C ALA A 252 4.64 14.03 7.19
N ARG A 253 4.80 14.92 6.21
CA ARG A 253 4.65 16.39 6.40
C ARG A 253 3.20 16.85 6.53
N LEU A 254 2.24 16.22 5.86
CA LEU A 254 0.81 16.54 5.97
C LEU A 254 0.28 16.41 7.41
N LYS A 255 0.90 15.53 8.22
CA LYS A 255 0.62 15.43 9.66
C LYS A 255 0.99 16.67 10.46
N PHE A 256 1.85 17.54 9.92
CA PHE A 256 2.32 18.74 10.60
C PHE A 256 1.94 20.02 9.88
N ASN A 257 1.95 20.03 8.55
CA ASN A 257 1.71 21.21 7.71
C ASN A 257 0.76 20.86 6.57
N ILE A 258 -0.51 21.25 6.74
CA ILE A 258 -1.56 20.97 5.76
C ILE A 258 -1.36 21.82 4.51
N THR A 259 -0.95 23.08 4.67
CA THR A 259 -0.88 24.04 3.57
C THR A 259 0.16 23.63 2.54
N LYS A 260 1.44 23.55 2.96
CA LYS A 260 2.52 23.20 2.03
C LYS A 260 2.41 21.73 1.61
N GLY A 261 1.98 20.85 2.51
CA GLY A 261 1.74 19.44 2.19
C GLY A 261 0.68 19.23 1.10
N LYS A 262 -0.43 19.99 1.13
CA LYS A 262 -1.47 19.91 0.07
C LYS A 262 -0.96 20.41 -1.27
N ASN A 263 -0.26 21.54 -1.30
CA ASN A 263 0.31 22.06 -2.54
C ASN A 263 1.27 21.04 -3.17
N LEU A 264 2.16 20.44 -2.37
CA LEU A 264 3.08 19.40 -2.84
C LEU A 264 2.35 18.14 -3.33
N LEU A 265 1.28 17.73 -2.63
CA LEU A 265 0.45 16.60 -3.06
C LEU A 265 -0.25 16.89 -4.39
N GLU A 266 -0.83 18.08 -4.56
CA GLU A 266 -1.47 18.50 -5.80
C GLU A 266 -0.47 18.55 -6.97
N MET A 267 0.76 19.04 -6.73
CA MET A 267 1.84 18.99 -7.72
C MET A 267 2.19 17.56 -8.11
N LEU A 268 2.38 16.68 -7.12
CA LEU A 268 2.70 15.27 -7.34
C LEU A 268 1.59 14.55 -8.12
N GLU A 269 0.34 14.68 -7.69
CA GLU A 269 -0.81 14.10 -8.38
C GLU A 269 -0.98 14.65 -9.79
N GLY A 270 -0.73 15.96 -9.99
CA GLY A 270 -0.75 16.61 -11.29
C GLY A 270 0.30 16.03 -12.24
N SER A 271 1.55 15.90 -11.79
CA SER A 271 2.65 15.29 -12.55
C SER A 271 2.35 13.84 -12.90
N ILE A 272 1.85 13.05 -11.95
CA ILE A 272 1.45 11.65 -12.19
C ILE A 272 0.34 11.57 -13.24
N LYS A 273 -0.69 12.42 -13.16
CA LYS A 273 -1.78 12.44 -14.15
C LYS A 273 -1.29 12.78 -15.55
N LYS A 274 -0.38 13.75 -15.68
CA LYS A 274 0.23 14.08 -16.97
C LYS A 274 1.00 12.88 -17.54
N TYR A 275 1.78 12.20 -16.70
CA TYR A 275 2.51 11.00 -17.10
C TYR A 275 1.58 9.86 -17.53
N GLN A 276 0.53 9.58 -16.74
CA GLN A 276 -0.48 8.57 -17.07
C GLN A 276 -1.23 8.86 -18.38
N ASN A 277 -1.43 10.14 -18.71
CA ASN A 277 -2.06 10.57 -19.96
C ASN A 277 -1.07 10.66 -21.13
N ASN A 278 0.14 10.11 -21.01
CA ASN A 278 1.22 10.16 -22.00
C ASN A 278 1.62 11.59 -22.42
N LEU A 279 1.36 12.59 -21.57
CA LEU A 279 1.76 13.99 -21.80
C LEU A 279 3.23 14.25 -21.42
N LEU A 280 3.85 13.32 -20.71
CA LEU A 280 5.24 13.36 -20.30
C LEU A 280 5.90 12.01 -20.63
N SER A 281 7.12 12.06 -21.15
CA SER A 281 8.00 10.90 -21.25
C SER A 281 8.53 10.49 -19.87
N THR A 282 9.05 9.26 -19.75
CA THR A 282 9.69 8.76 -18.52
C THR A 282 10.83 9.68 -18.03
N ALA A 283 11.58 10.31 -18.94
CA ALA A 283 12.63 11.24 -18.56
C ALA A 283 12.07 12.57 -18.02
N GLU A 284 11.02 13.10 -18.64
CA GLU A 284 10.39 14.36 -18.23
C GLU A 284 9.66 14.23 -16.89
N ILE A 285 8.99 13.11 -16.63
CA ILE A 285 8.37 12.87 -15.32
C ILE A 285 9.42 12.75 -14.21
N ILE A 286 10.58 12.12 -14.47
CA ILE A 286 11.67 12.06 -13.50
C ILE A 286 12.13 13.47 -13.13
N GLU A 287 12.28 14.38 -14.10
CA GLU A 287 12.64 15.78 -13.84
C GLU A 287 11.56 16.53 -13.05
N GLU A 288 10.27 16.34 -13.37
CA GLU A 288 9.18 16.93 -12.59
C GLU A 288 9.19 16.41 -11.14
N LEU A 289 9.39 15.10 -10.93
CA LEU A 289 9.47 14.49 -9.59
C LEU A 289 10.72 14.97 -8.81
N ILE A 290 11.87 15.13 -9.47
CA ILE A 290 13.08 15.72 -8.88
C ILE A 290 12.84 17.18 -8.49
N THR A 291 12.08 17.92 -9.29
CA THR A 291 11.72 19.31 -8.97
C THR A 291 10.85 19.36 -7.71
N ILE A 292 9.87 18.45 -7.58
CA ILE A 292 9.07 18.31 -6.36
C ILE A 292 9.95 17.92 -5.16
N ALA A 293 10.90 16.99 -5.34
CA ALA A 293 11.87 16.61 -4.30
C ALA A 293 12.67 17.82 -3.78
N ARG A 294 13.14 18.68 -4.70
CA ARG A 294 13.86 19.91 -4.37
C ARG A 294 12.98 20.92 -3.64
N GLU A 295 11.71 21.01 -4.00
CA GLU A 295 10.75 21.89 -3.32
C GLU A 295 10.46 21.41 -1.89
N ILE A 296 10.35 20.09 -1.66
CA ILE A 296 10.25 19.55 -0.30
C ILE A 296 11.44 19.99 0.55
N ARG A 297 12.65 19.87 0.00
CA ARG A 297 13.89 20.24 0.70
C ARG A 297 14.01 21.76 0.90
N SER A 298 13.50 22.56 -0.04
CA SER A 298 13.49 24.03 0.07
C SER A 298 12.61 24.47 1.25
N VAL A 299 11.44 23.85 1.40
CA VAL A 299 10.51 24.09 2.50
C VAL A 299 11.14 23.73 3.85
N ASP A 300 11.82 22.58 3.95
CA ASP A 300 12.53 22.18 5.16
C ASP A 300 13.65 23.19 5.52
N GLY A 301 14.44 23.60 4.52
CA GLY A 301 15.50 24.61 4.72
C GLY A 301 14.96 26.00 5.07
N LEU A 302 13.75 26.36 4.64
CA LEU A 302 13.09 27.61 5.05
C LEU A 302 12.73 27.58 6.53
N ALA A 303 12.20 26.48 7.05
CA ALA A 303 11.89 26.35 8.48
C ALA A 303 13.15 26.59 9.35
N GLU A 304 14.29 26.01 8.94
CA GLU A 304 15.58 26.18 9.61
C GLU A 304 16.08 27.63 9.53
N LYS A 305 16.06 28.24 8.34
CA LYS A 305 16.48 29.64 8.13
C LYS A 305 15.67 30.63 8.97
N LEU A 306 14.36 30.39 9.09
CA LEU A 306 13.46 31.24 9.87
C LEU A 306 13.57 30.97 11.39
N LYS A 307 14.35 29.96 11.81
CA LYS A 307 14.50 29.53 13.20
C LYS A 307 13.15 29.33 13.89
N LEU A 308 12.25 28.63 13.20
CA LEU A 308 10.93 28.27 13.70
C LEU A 308 10.91 26.77 14.02
N THR A 309 10.18 26.38 15.06
CA THR A 309 9.87 24.97 15.29
C THR A 309 8.92 24.45 14.19
N LYS A 310 8.80 23.12 14.03
CA LYS A 310 7.90 22.53 13.01
C LYS A 310 6.47 23.05 13.12
N ASP A 311 5.97 23.17 14.36
CA ASP A 311 4.63 23.66 14.68
C ASP A 311 4.47 25.15 14.34
N GLU A 312 5.46 25.97 14.71
CA GLU A 312 5.46 27.40 14.38
C GLU A 312 5.51 27.63 12.87
N PHE A 313 6.33 26.85 12.16
CA PHE A 313 6.44 26.94 10.71
C PHE A 313 5.13 26.54 10.01
N ALA A 314 4.41 25.55 10.55
CA ALA A 314 3.09 25.18 10.04
C ALA A 314 2.11 26.37 10.14
N PHE A 315 2.05 27.07 11.28
CA PHE A 315 1.23 28.27 11.41
C PHE A 315 1.70 29.43 10.54
N TYR A 316 3.02 29.64 10.41
CA TYR A 316 3.57 30.65 9.50
C TYR A 316 3.11 30.39 8.07
N SER A 317 3.23 29.15 7.59
CA SER A 317 2.82 28.78 6.23
C SER A 317 1.31 28.89 6.01
N ALA A 318 0.49 28.69 7.04
CA ALA A 318 -0.96 28.90 6.98
C ALA A 318 -1.34 30.38 6.84
N LEU A 319 -0.51 31.29 7.37
CA LEU A 319 -0.69 32.73 7.25
C LEU A 319 -0.15 33.27 5.91
N GLU A 320 0.94 32.66 5.41
CA GLU A 320 1.64 33.04 4.17
C GLU A 320 0.77 32.92 2.91
N ILE A 321 -0.24 32.05 2.87
CA ILE A 321 -1.13 31.81 1.69
C ILE A 321 -1.72 33.11 1.12
N ASN A 322 -1.85 34.15 1.94
CA ASN A 322 -2.35 35.43 1.49
C ASN A 322 -1.17 36.33 1.10
N ASP A 323 -0.77 36.32 -0.18
CA ASP A 323 0.36 37.11 -0.70
C ASP A 323 0.37 38.59 -0.26
N SER A 324 -0.82 39.18 -0.14
CA SER A 324 -1.00 40.57 0.32
C SER A 324 -0.66 40.77 1.81
N ALA A 325 -0.81 39.75 2.65
CA ALA A 325 -0.39 39.81 4.05
C ALA A 325 1.15 39.76 4.18
N VAL A 326 1.82 38.97 3.34
CA VAL A 326 3.29 38.94 3.28
C VAL A 326 3.84 40.28 2.82
N LEU A 327 3.21 40.88 1.79
CA LEU A 327 3.58 42.19 1.24
C LEU A 327 3.37 43.36 2.23
N GLU A 328 2.31 43.31 3.04
CA GLU A 328 1.95 44.43 3.94
C GLU A 328 2.59 44.34 5.34
N LEU A 329 2.79 43.13 5.88
CA LEU A 329 3.30 42.93 7.25
C LEU A 329 4.79 42.58 7.28
N GLY A 330 5.31 41.96 6.21
CA GLY A 330 6.65 41.39 6.16
C GLY A 330 6.80 40.09 6.98
N ASP A 331 7.88 39.35 6.69
CA ASP A 331 8.14 38.03 7.27
C ASP A 331 8.31 38.04 8.79
N ASP A 332 8.89 39.09 9.38
CA ASP A 332 9.17 39.14 10.81
C ASP A 332 7.92 39.33 11.67
N ALA A 333 6.92 40.04 11.15
CA ALA A 333 5.61 40.13 11.78
C ALA A 333 4.86 38.79 11.70
N LEU A 334 4.90 38.13 10.55
CA LEU A 334 4.27 36.81 10.35
C LEU A 334 4.90 35.73 11.25
N LYS A 335 6.23 35.72 11.41
CA LYS A 335 6.92 34.84 12.37
C LYS A 335 6.43 35.07 13.80
N SER A 336 6.30 36.32 14.21
CA SER A 336 5.87 36.69 15.56
C SER A 336 4.42 36.26 15.82
N ILE A 337 3.54 36.46 14.82
CA ILE A 337 2.16 35.96 14.85
C ILE A 337 2.13 34.44 14.96
N ALA A 338 2.91 33.74 14.13
CA ALA A 338 2.96 32.28 14.11
C ALA A 338 3.41 31.69 15.45
N ARG A 339 4.45 32.25 16.07
CA ARG A 339 4.91 31.88 17.42
C ARG A 339 3.83 32.10 18.47
N GLU A 340 3.22 33.28 18.48
CA GLU A 340 2.17 33.59 19.46
C GLU A 340 0.92 32.71 19.27
N ILE A 341 0.57 32.35 18.03
CA ILE A 341 -0.52 31.41 17.74
C ILE A 341 -0.14 30.00 18.20
N ALA A 342 1.04 29.49 17.82
CA ALA A 342 1.51 28.17 18.20
C ALA A 342 1.48 27.97 19.73
N ASP A 343 2.03 28.92 20.49
CA ASP A 343 2.04 28.88 21.95
C ASP A 343 0.62 28.88 22.55
N LYS A 344 -0.27 29.72 22.02
CA LYS A 344 -1.64 29.82 22.52
C LYS A 344 -2.48 28.61 22.16
N VAL A 345 -2.27 28.02 20.99
CA VAL A 345 -2.96 26.79 20.58
C VAL A 345 -2.47 25.63 21.44
N ARG A 346 -1.15 25.48 21.63
CA ARG A 346 -0.56 24.43 22.48
C ARG A 346 -1.07 24.48 23.92
N LYS A 347 -1.12 25.67 24.53
CA LYS A 347 -1.65 25.85 25.91
C LYS A 347 -3.14 25.54 26.04
N ASN A 348 -3.91 25.58 24.95
CA ASN A 348 -5.34 25.31 24.93
C ASN A 348 -5.69 23.97 24.26
N ALA A 349 -4.68 23.20 23.82
CA ALA A 349 -4.85 21.87 23.28
C ALA A 349 -5.10 20.88 24.44
N THR A 350 -6.34 20.89 24.93
CA THR A 350 -6.83 19.87 25.87
C THR A 350 -7.13 18.55 25.14
N ILE A 351 -7.03 17.43 25.85
CA ILE A 351 -7.25 16.06 25.34
C ILE A 351 -8.59 15.86 24.60
N ASP A 352 -9.62 16.68 24.88
CA ASP A 352 -10.99 16.59 24.32
C ASP A 352 -11.35 17.66 23.26
N TRP A 353 -10.35 18.26 22.62
CA TRP A 353 -10.58 19.42 21.76
C TRP A 353 -11.40 19.08 20.48
N THR A 354 -11.29 17.85 19.98
CA THR A 354 -12.01 17.30 18.81
C THR A 354 -13.51 17.09 19.08
N MET A 355 -13.95 17.17 20.35
CA MET A 355 -15.32 16.81 20.76
C MET A 355 -16.19 18.00 21.22
N LYS A 356 -15.66 19.23 21.35
CA LYS A 356 -16.44 20.39 21.87
C LYS A 356 -16.35 21.64 20.99
N GLU A 357 -17.47 22.02 20.36
CA GLU A 357 -17.64 23.31 19.64
C GLU A 357 -17.21 24.54 20.47
N SER A 358 -17.34 24.48 21.80
CA SER A 358 -16.96 25.55 22.70
C SER A 358 -15.44 25.79 22.79
N ALA A 359 -14.62 24.74 22.66
CA ALA A 359 -13.16 24.86 22.63
C ALA A 359 -12.69 25.50 21.31
N ARG A 360 -13.27 25.05 20.19
CA ARG A 360 -13.03 25.62 18.86
C ARG A 360 -13.38 27.11 18.80
N ALA A 361 -14.54 27.50 19.34
CA ALA A 361 -14.96 28.89 19.38
C ALA A 361 -14.00 29.78 20.20
N LYS A 362 -13.50 29.29 21.35
CA LYS A 362 -12.49 30.00 22.16
C LYS A 362 -11.19 30.21 21.40
N LEU A 363 -10.67 29.16 20.75
CA LEU A 363 -9.47 29.23 19.92
C LEU A 363 -9.64 30.22 18.76
N MET A 364 -10.80 30.22 18.09
CA MET A 364 -11.08 31.15 17.00
C MET A 364 -11.05 32.61 17.44
N VAL A 365 -11.56 32.91 18.65
CA VAL A 365 -11.47 34.26 19.25
C VAL A 365 -10.01 34.63 19.54
N ILE A 366 -9.21 33.68 20.04
CA ILE A 366 -7.78 33.89 20.32
C ILE A 366 -6.99 34.18 19.04
N VAL A 367 -7.21 33.40 17.98
CA VAL A 367 -6.57 33.60 16.67
C VAL A 367 -6.96 34.96 16.10
N ARG A 368 -8.26 35.31 16.09
CA ARG A 368 -8.74 36.63 15.63
C ARG A 368 -8.11 37.80 16.40
N ARG A 369 -8.03 37.70 17.73
CA ARG A 369 -7.41 38.73 18.57
C ARG A 369 -5.91 38.88 18.27
N THR A 370 -5.22 37.75 18.05
CA THR A 370 -3.79 37.77 17.73
C THR A 370 -3.56 38.40 16.35
N LEU A 371 -4.33 38.03 15.33
CA LEU A 371 -4.27 38.67 14.01
C LEU A 371 -4.55 40.18 14.07
N ASN A 372 -5.54 40.62 14.86
CA ASN A 372 -5.83 42.05 15.05
C ASN A 372 -4.68 42.80 15.74
N LYS A 373 -4.06 42.20 16.76
CA LYS A 373 -2.95 42.80 17.51
C LYS A 373 -1.77 43.17 16.61
N TYR A 374 -1.48 42.33 15.62
CA TYR A 374 -0.38 42.55 14.67
C TYR A 374 -0.81 43.27 13.38
N GLY A 375 -2.05 43.75 13.29
CA GLY A 375 -2.50 44.53 12.14
C GLY A 375 -2.81 43.72 10.89
N TYR A 376 -3.21 42.45 11.01
CA TYR A 376 -3.48 41.60 9.84
C TYR A 376 -4.63 42.16 8.98
N PRO A 377 -4.46 42.23 7.64
CA PRO A 377 -5.44 42.86 6.74
C PRO A 377 -6.86 42.33 6.93
N PRO A 378 -7.86 43.21 7.13
CA PRO A 378 -9.24 42.81 7.43
C PRO A 378 -9.88 41.98 6.32
N ASP A 379 -9.55 42.26 5.06
CA ASP A 379 -10.20 41.72 3.86
C ASP A 379 -10.01 40.20 3.73
N LYS A 380 -8.85 39.68 4.18
CA LYS A 380 -8.49 38.26 4.09
C LYS A 380 -8.41 37.56 5.46
N ARG A 381 -8.75 38.27 6.53
CA ARG A 381 -8.65 37.78 7.91
C ARG A 381 -9.48 36.53 8.15
N GLN A 382 -10.69 36.46 7.59
CA GLN A 382 -11.56 35.30 7.78
C GLN A 382 -10.96 34.02 7.20
N LYS A 383 -10.41 34.08 5.96
CA LYS A 383 -9.73 32.94 5.33
C LYS A 383 -8.48 32.52 6.10
N ALA A 384 -7.70 33.47 6.60
CA ALA A 384 -6.53 33.19 7.42
C ALA A 384 -6.91 32.48 8.73
N VAL A 385 -7.98 32.94 9.40
CA VAL A 385 -8.51 32.29 10.60
C VAL A 385 -8.93 30.85 10.29
N ASP A 386 -9.69 30.63 9.22
CA ASP A 386 -10.18 29.28 8.88
C ASP A 386 -9.02 28.32 8.55
N THR A 387 -7.98 28.82 7.88
CA THR A 387 -6.78 28.03 7.54
C THR A 387 -5.96 27.71 8.79
N VAL A 388 -5.73 28.69 9.65
CA VAL A 388 -5.03 28.52 10.94
C VAL A 388 -5.80 27.56 11.85
N MET A 389 -7.14 27.62 11.86
CA MET A 389 -7.96 26.69 12.64
C MET A 389 -7.82 25.26 12.13
N LYS A 390 -7.87 25.02 10.82
CA LYS A 390 -7.60 23.69 10.25
C LYS A 390 -6.19 23.20 10.57
N GLN A 391 -5.20 24.08 10.54
CA GLN A 391 -3.82 23.74 10.90
C GLN A 391 -3.67 23.42 12.39
N ALA A 392 -4.37 24.15 13.26
CA ALA A 392 -4.50 23.81 14.67
C ALA A 392 -5.19 22.46 14.86
N GLU A 393 -6.13 22.09 13.97
CA GLU A 393 -6.82 20.81 14.04
C GLU A 393 -5.85 19.63 13.96
N VAL A 394 -5.01 19.63 12.94
CA VAL A 394 -4.06 18.55 12.70
C VAL A 394 -2.94 18.49 13.74
N LEU A 395 -2.43 19.64 14.20
CA LEU A 395 -1.37 19.67 15.22
C LEU A 395 -1.88 19.22 16.59
N ALA A 396 -3.13 19.52 16.93
CA ALA A 396 -3.70 19.09 18.21
C ALA A 396 -3.84 17.56 18.26
N ASP A 397 -4.29 16.93 17.17
CA ASP A 397 -4.35 15.46 17.09
C ASP A 397 -2.94 14.84 17.20
N TYR A 398 -1.95 15.44 16.54
CA TYR A 398 -0.55 15.03 16.67
C TYR A 398 0.00 15.15 18.11
N TRP A 399 -0.23 16.27 18.80
CA TRP A 399 0.24 16.45 20.18
C TRP A 399 -0.44 15.50 21.17
N VAL A 400 -1.71 15.14 20.93
CA VAL A 400 -2.42 14.13 21.73
C VAL A 400 -1.83 12.75 21.50
N GLU A 401 -1.57 12.36 20.25
CA GLU A 401 -0.92 11.08 19.92
C GLU A 401 0.52 11.00 20.47
N ALA A 402 1.26 12.10 20.46
CA ALA A 402 2.64 12.19 20.96
C ALA A 402 2.74 12.30 22.50
N GLY A 403 1.63 12.48 23.21
CA GLY A 403 1.64 12.70 24.67
C GLY A 403 2.17 14.07 25.10
N GLU A 404 2.26 15.03 24.17
CA GLU A 404 2.72 16.42 24.40
C GLU A 404 1.56 17.40 24.65
N GLY A 405 0.31 16.92 24.62
CA GLY A 405 -0.87 17.69 24.99
C GLY A 405 -0.83 18.17 26.44
N ALA A 406 -1.42 19.33 26.72
CA ALA A 406 -1.44 19.90 28.06
C ALA A 406 -2.13 18.93 29.06
N GLN A 407 -1.38 18.57 30.12
CA GLN A 407 -1.92 17.93 31.33
C GLN A 407 -2.89 18.85 32.06
#